data_AF-A0A141FDB0-F1
#
_entry.id   AF-A0A141FDB0-F1
#
_cell.length_a   1.000
_cell.length_b   1.000
_cell.length_c   1.000
_cell.angle_alpha   90.00
_cell.angle_beta   90.00
_cell.angle_gamma   90.00
#
_symmetry.space_group_name_H-M   'P 1'
#
loop_
_entity.id
_entity.type
_entity.pdbx_description
1 polymer ?
#
loop_
_entity_poly.entity_id
_entity_poly.type
_entity_poly.pdbx_seq_one_letter_code
_entity_poly.pdbx_strand_id
1 'polypeptide(L)'
;LIGSPPGYIGYSEGGQLTEQIYKKPNSVILFDEIEKAHPDIYNIMLQILDEGRLTDTTGKLIDFTNTIILFTSNLGCPKNYDKYLQDKTYLSEKDLNDIKINIKSHIINYFKPELLNRLTNILIFNPLNKNTLLLIFNKFINELKLNLSFNKINIMLYINNKVKYFLVKLAYNPLYG
;
A
#
# COMPACT_ATOMS: atom_id res chain seq x y z
N LEU A 1 9.15 14.05 -9.41
CA LEU A 1 7.77 13.78 -9.87
C LEU A 1 7.47 14.48 -11.19
N ILE A 2 7.58 15.81 -11.23
CA ILE A 2 7.22 16.66 -12.39
C ILE A 2 8.44 17.20 -13.14
N GLY A 3 9.67 17.00 -12.63
CA GLY A 3 10.89 17.53 -13.24
C GLY A 3 11.38 18.78 -12.51
N SER A 4 12.57 19.27 -12.89
CA SER A 4 13.14 20.49 -12.32
C SER A 4 12.51 21.73 -12.98
N PRO A 5 12.39 22.87 -12.28
CA PRO A 5 11.94 24.13 -12.86
C PRO A 5 12.97 24.71 -13.86
N PRO A 6 12.56 25.65 -14.75
CA PRO A 6 13.46 26.31 -15.70
C PRO A 6 14.69 26.91 -15.01
N GLY A 7 15.88 26.57 -15.51
CA GLY A 7 17.16 27.08 -14.98
C GLY A 7 17.88 26.17 -13.98
N TYR A 8 17.33 24.99 -13.65
CA TYR A 8 17.99 23.98 -12.81
C TYR A 8 18.49 22.78 -13.63
N ILE A 9 19.51 22.08 -13.12
CA ILE A 9 20.00 20.82 -13.70
C ILE A 9 18.84 19.81 -13.69
N GLY A 10 18.61 19.15 -14.84
CA GLY A 10 17.47 18.23 -15.04
C GLY A 10 16.19 18.89 -15.58
N TYR A 11 16.23 20.17 -16.00
CA TYR A 11 15.08 20.85 -16.63
C TYR A 11 14.62 20.22 -17.96
N SER A 12 15.55 19.68 -18.75
CA SER A 12 15.25 19.00 -20.02
C SER A 12 14.76 17.56 -19.86
N GLU A 13 14.86 16.99 -18.65
CA GLU A 13 14.31 15.69 -18.34
C GLU A 13 12.90 15.92 -17.78
N GLY A 14 11.88 15.50 -18.54
CA GLY A 14 10.51 15.47 -18.04
C GLY A 14 10.44 14.69 -16.73
N GLY A 15 9.48 15.03 -15.88
CA GLY A 15 9.38 14.40 -14.57
C GLY A 15 9.27 12.87 -14.64
N GLN A 16 9.88 12.21 -13.66
CA GLN A 16 9.91 10.75 -13.59
C GLN A 16 8.51 10.11 -13.60
N LEU A 17 7.51 10.75 -12.99
CA LEU A 17 6.12 10.26 -12.98
C LEU A 17 5.44 10.60 -14.30
N THR A 18 5.54 11.87 -14.69
CA THR A 18 4.91 12.46 -15.86
C THR A 18 5.32 11.71 -17.14
N GLU A 19 6.61 11.46 -17.35
CA GLU A 19 7.09 10.70 -18.52
C GLU A 19 6.64 9.22 -18.53
N GLN A 20 6.53 8.57 -17.36
CA GLN A 20 6.06 7.19 -17.30
C GLN A 20 4.58 7.09 -17.69
N ILE A 21 3.75 8.00 -17.19
CA ILE A 21 2.32 8.05 -17.52
C ILE A 21 2.10 8.45 -18.97
N TYR A 22 2.88 9.40 -19.50
CA TYR A 22 2.83 9.74 -20.92
C TYR A 22 3.12 8.54 -21.83
N LYS A 23 4.11 7.71 -21.48
CA LYS A 23 4.45 6.50 -22.24
C LYS A 23 3.45 5.37 -22.04
N LYS A 24 2.84 5.27 -20.85
CA LYS A 24 1.93 4.20 -20.44
C LYS A 24 0.75 4.77 -19.62
N PRO A 25 -0.26 5.34 -20.29
CA PRO A 25 -1.38 6.01 -19.61
C PRO A 25 -2.29 5.02 -18.86
N ASN A 26 -2.34 3.76 -19.30
CA ASN A 26 -3.08 2.70 -18.62
C ASN A 26 -2.15 2.04 -17.59
N SER A 27 -2.11 2.60 -16.38
CA SER A 27 -1.18 2.15 -15.34
C SER A 27 -1.79 2.17 -13.95
N VAL A 28 -1.08 1.57 -12.99
CA VAL A 28 -1.38 1.68 -11.57
C VAL A 28 -0.21 2.42 -10.93
N ILE A 29 -0.49 3.55 -10.28
CA ILE A 29 0.49 4.30 -9.49
C ILE A 29 0.27 3.98 -8.02
N LEU A 30 1.34 3.65 -7.32
CA LEU A 30 1.35 3.48 -5.87
C LEU A 30 2.15 4.62 -5.23
N PHE A 31 1.49 5.38 -4.35
CA PHE A 31 2.14 6.32 -3.45
C PHE A 31 2.20 5.69 -2.06
N ASP A 32 3.42 5.39 -1.63
CA ASP A 32 3.65 4.74 -0.35
C ASP A 32 3.81 5.77 0.78
N GLU A 33 3.24 5.49 1.94
CA GLU A 33 3.30 6.30 3.17
C GLU A 33 3.05 7.79 2.91
N ILE A 34 1.89 8.11 2.32
CA ILE A 34 1.58 9.48 1.87
C ILE A 34 1.64 10.52 3.01
N GLU A 35 1.44 10.12 4.27
CA GLU A 35 1.61 10.98 5.45
C GLU A 35 3.04 11.47 5.69
N LYS A 36 4.05 10.90 5.02
CA LYS A 36 5.44 11.38 5.09
C LYS A 36 5.77 12.37 3.97
N ALA A 37 4.86 12.57 3.02
CA ALA A 37 5.06 13.43 1.87
C ALA A 37 5.09 14.92 2.28
N HIS A 38 5.92 15.69 1.58
CA HIS A 38 5.98 17.14 1.75
C HIS A 38 4.64 17.79 1.31
N PRO A 39 4.19 18.89 1.96
CA PRO A 39 2.99 19.63 1.59
C PRO A 39 2.78 19.87 0.08
N ASP A 40 3.85 20.17 -0.65
CA ASP A 40 3.79 20.44 -2.09
C ASP A 40 3.32 19.24 -2.93
N ILE A 41 3.58 18.01 -2.46
CA ILE A 41 3.10 16.79 -3.13
C ILE A 41 1.58 16.73 -3.10
N TYR A 42 0.94 17.20 -2.03
CA TYR A 42 -0.53 17.19 -1.95
C TYR A 42 -1.18 18.10 -2.98
N ASN A 43 -0.60 19.27 -3.26
CA ASN A 43 -1.15 20.18 -4.28
C ASN A 43 -1.13 19.53 -5.66
N ILE A 44 -0.04 18.82 -5.97
CA ILE A 44 0.09 18.06 -7.22
C ILE A 44 -0.95 16.92 -7.26
N MET A 45 -1.13 16.20 -6.15
CA MET A 45 -2.12 15.12 -6.08
C MET A 45 -3.54 15.64 -6.25
N LEU A 46 -3.89 16.77 -5.62
CA LEU A 46 -5.19 17.40 -5.79
C LEU A 46 -5.44 17.76 -7.26
N GLN A 47 -4.45 18.32 -7.96
CA GLN A 47 -4.59 18.61 -9.38
C GLN A 47 -4.87 17.33 -10.20
N ILE A 48 -4.10 16.26 -9.95
CA ILE A 48 -4.30 14.99 -10.67
C ILE A 48 -5.68 14.40 -10.35
N LEU A 49 -6.10 14.39 -9.09
CA LEU A 49 -7.36 13.80 -8.65
C LEU A 49 -8.59 14.62 -9.09
N ASP A 50 -8.45 15.93 -9.25
CA ASP A 50 -9.53 16.83 -9.67
C ASP A 50 -9.67 16.88 -11.19
N GLU A 51 -8.57 17.16 -11.90
CA GLU A 51 -8.59 17.42 -13.35
C GLU A 51 -8.31 16.16 -14.17
N GLY A 52 -7.84 15.08 -13.54
CA GLY A 52 -7.33 13.89 -14.23
C GLY A 52 -6.10 14.22 -15.08
N ARG A 53 -5.45 15.36 -14.86
CA ARG A 53 -4.38 15.89 -15.71
C ARG A 53 -3.33 16.58 -14.87
N LEU A 54 -2.10 16.58 -15.38
CA LEU A 54 -0.98 17.32 -14.78
C LEU A 54 -0.13 17.94 -15.87
N THR A 55 0.27 19.20 -15.65
CA THR A 55 1.22 19.87 -16.54
C THR A 55 2.62 19.79 -15.96
N ASP A 56 3.55 19.29 -16.75
CA ASP A 56 4.95 19.16 -16.38
C ASP A 56 5.68 20.53 -16.40
N THR A 57 6.86 20.67 -15.78
CA THR A 57 7.68 21.90 -15.82
C THR A 57 8.14 22.26 -17.23
N THR A 58 8.12 21.28 -18.15
CA THR A 58 8.33 21.47 -19.59
C THR A 58 7.10 22.02 -20.34
N GLY A 59 5.95 22.18 -19.66
CA GLY A 59 4.68 22.63 -20.24
C GLY A 59 3.86 21.54 -20.92
N LYS A 60 4.31 20.29 -20.84
CA LYS A 60 3.62 19.13 -21.40
C LYS A 60 2.44 18.72 -20.52
N LEU A 61 1.25 18.65 -21.11
CA LEU A 61 0.03 18.19 -20.43
C LEU A 61 -0.08 16.66 -20.50
N ILE A 62 -0.33 16.04 -19.36
CA ILE A 62 -0.35 14.58 -19.20
C ILE A 62 -1.67 14.15 -18.62
N ASP A 63 -2.22 13.09 -19.21
CA ASP A 63 -3.54 12.57 -18.89
C ASP A 63 -3.44 11.36 -17.95
N PHE A 64 -4.14 11.42 -16.82
CA PHE A 64 -4.23 10.42 -15.76
C PHE A 64 -5.62 9.75 -15.73
N THR A 65 -6.53 10.08 -16.65
CA THR A 65 -7.92 9.54 -16.66
C THR A 65 -7.99 8.02 -16.72
N ASN A 66 -7.00 7.36 -17.31
CA ASN A 66 -6.91 5.89 -17.38
C ASN A 66 -5.93 5.27 -16.35
N THR A 67 -5.54 6.04 -15.34
CA THR A 67 -4.59 5.60 -14.32
C THR A 67 -5.30 5.34 -12.99
N ILE A 68 -5.05 4.18 -12.39
CA ILE A 68 -5.50 3.88 -11.02
C ILE A 68 -4.44 4.41 -10.07
N ILE A 69 -4.84 5.26 -9.13
CA ILE A 69 -3.95 5.80 -8.09
C ILE A 69 -4.28 5.14 -6.76
N LEU A 70 -3.26 4.52 -6.16
CA LEU A 70 -3.34 3.88 -4.85
C LEU A 70 -2.44 4.66 -3.89
N PHE A 71 -3.00 5.04 -2.74
CA PHE A 71 -2.26 5.58 -1.62
C PHE A 71 -2.19 4.54 -0.51
N THR A 72 -1.02 4.40 0.11
CA THR A 72 -0.87 3.69 1.39
C THR A 72 -0.64 4.70 2.51
N SER A 73 -1.05 4.33 3.71
CA SER A 73 -0.80 5.11 4.91
C SER A 73 -0.77 4.22 6.14
N ASN A 74 0.13 4.53 7.06
CA ASN A 74 0.24 3.87 8.36
C ASN A 74 -0.45 4.69 9.48
N LEU A 75 -1.23 5.72 9.13
CA LEU A 75 -1.90 6.58 10.10
C LEU A 75 -2.94 5.84 10.94
N GLY A 76 -2.86 6.07 12.25
CA GLY A 76 -3.80 5.49 13.22
C GLY A 76 -3.64 3.98 13.42
N CYS A 77 -2.69 3.33 12.74
CA CYS A 77 -2.34 1.94 12.99
C CYS A 77 -1.79 1.80 14.42
N PRO A 78 -2.33 0.88 15.24
CA PRO A 78 -1.86 0.69 16.60
C PRO A 78 -0.40 0.21 16.60
N LYS A 79 0.45 0.86 17.40
CA LYS A 79 1.85 0.43 17.62
C LYS A 79 1.92 -0.91 18.34
N ASN A 80 0.91 -1.22 19.15
CA ASN A 80 0.72 -2.53 19.76
C ASN A 80 -0.75 -2.91 19.94
N TYR A 81 -0.98 -4.22 19.97
CA TYR A 81 -2.29 -4.80 20.19
C TYR A 81 -2.52 -5.20 21.65
N ASP A 82 -1.60 -4.87 22.56
CA ASP A 82 -1.64 -5.27 23.98
C ASP A 82 -2.97 -4.87 24.64
N LYS A 83 -3.49 -3.67 24.32
CA LYS A 83 -4.79 -3.19 24.80
C LYS A 83 -5.96 -4.13 24.41
N TYR A 84 -5.88 -4.75 23.25
CA TYR A 84 -6.94 -5.60 22.68
C TYR A 84 -6.74 -7.09 22.99
N LEU A 85 -5.52 -7.46 23.39
CA LEU A 85 -5.12 -8.85 23.67
C LEU A 85 -4.99 -9.14 25.18
N GLN A 86 -5.39 -8.20 26.05
CA GLN A 86 -5.54 -8.50 27.47
C GLN A 86 -6.48 -9.70 27.64
N ASP A 87 -5.91 -10.79 28.18
CA ASP A 87 -6.57 -12.08 28.43
C ASP A 87 -7.06 -12.85 27.19
N LYS A 88 -6.63 -12.45 25.97
CA LYS A 88 -7.03 -13.09 24.71
C LYS A 88 -5.87 -13.26 23.75
N THR A 89 -5.94 -14.30 22.91
CA THR A 89 -4.92 -14.58 21.87
C THR A 89 -5.38 -14.23 20.45
N TYR A 90 -6.53 -13.57 20.33
CA TYR A 90 -7.14 -13.17 19.07
C TYR A 90 -7.88 -11.84 19.24
N LEU A 91 -8.02 -11.09 18.14
CA LEU A 91 -8.80 -9.86 18.07
C LEU A 91 -10.26 -10.22 17.76
N SER A 92 -11.18 -9.77 18.61
CA SER A 92 -12.61 -9.95 18.36
C SER A 92 -13.13 -8.95 17.32
N GLU A 93 -14.32 -9.19 16.78
CA GLU A 93 -14.95 -8.24 15.84
C GLU A 93 -15.13 -6.85 16.45
N LYS A 94 -15.40 -6.77 17.75
CA LYS A 94 -15.49 -5.51 18.48
C LYS A 94 -14.15 -4.77 18.49
N ASP A 95 -13.05 -5.48 18.77
CA ASP A 95 -11.70 -4.91 18.79
C ASP A 95 -11.32 -4.39 17.40
N LEU A 96 -11.61 -5.16 16.35
CA LEU A 96 -11.36 -4.77 14.96
C LEU A 96 -12.15 -3.52 14.56
N ASN A 97 -13.41 -3.40 15.01
CA ASN A 97 -14.22 -2.22 14.76
C ASN A 97 -13.66 -0.99 15.48
N ASP A 98 -13.24 -1.13 16.74
CA ASP A 98 -12.62 -0.05 17.50
C ASP A 98 -11.31 0.44 16.83
N ILE A 99 -10.48 -0.49 16.33
CA ILE A 99 -9.27 -0.17 15.56
C ILE A 99 -9.62 0.59 14.27
N LYS A 100 -10.63 0.13 13.51
CA LYS A 100 -11.07 0.82 12.29
C LYS A 100 -11.56 2.24 12.55
N ILE A 101 -12.33 2.43 13.63
CA ILE A 101 -12.80 3.75 14.05
C ILE A 101 -11.61 4.65 14.40
N ASN A 102 -10.63 4.12 15.12
CA ASN A 102 -9.40 4.85 15.46
C ASN A 102 -8.57 5.23 14.21
N ILE A 103 -8.40 4.32 13.26
CA ILE A 103 -7.70 4.60 12.00
C ILE A 103 -8.44 5.70 11.23
N LYS A 104 -9.78 5.57 11.10
CA LYS A 104 -10.59 6.54 10.38
C LYS A 104 -10.53 7.94 11.01
N SER A 105 -10.54 8.04 12.34
CA SER A 105 -10.42 9.34 13.01
C SER A 105 -9.06 9.99 12.79
N HIS A 106 -7.97 9.22 12.79
CA HIS A 106 -6.63 9.74 12.50
C HIS A 106 -6.49 10.21 11.05
N ILE A 107 -7.05 9.46 10.09
CA ILE A 107 -7.08 9.85 8.67
C ILE A 107 -7.81 11.19 8.49
N ILE A 108 -9.00 11.34 9.10
CA ILE A 108 -9.81 12.57 9.00
C ILE A 108 -9.12 13.77 9.66
N ASN A 109 -8.41 13.56 10.77
CA ASN A 109 -7.71 14.64 11.47
C ASN A 109 -6.41 15.06 10.79
N TYR A 110 -5.73 14.12 10.12
CA TYR A 110 -4.44 14.38 9.48
C TYR A 110 -4.59 14.94 8.07
N PHE A 111 -5.39 14.30 7.22
CA PHE A 111 -5.57 14.74 5.84
C PHE A 111 -6.64 15.82 5.74
N LYS A 112 -6.37 16.81 4.89
CA LYS A 112 -7.35 17.85 4.62
C LYS A 112 -8.60 17.26 3.94
N PRO A 113 -9.80 17.79 4.23
CA PRO A 113 -11.04 17.35 3.59
C PRO A 113 -10.98 17.41 2.05
N GLU A 114 -10.23 18.36 1.48
CA GLU A 114 -10.09 18.47 0.02
C GLU A 114 -9.54 17.18 -0.59
N LEU A 115 -8.52 16.57 0.01
CA LEU A 115 -7.95 15.32 -0.49
C LEU A 115 -8.93 14.15 -0.29
N LEU A 116 -9.51 14.05 0.90
CA LEU A 116 -10.39 12.93 1.26
C LEU A 116 -11.64 12.88 0.38
N ASN A 117 -12.19 14.03 0.01
CA ASN A 117 -13.37 14.12 -0.84
C ASN A 117 -13.11 13.70 -2.30
N ARG A 118 -11.84 13.59 -2.71
CA ARG A 118 -11.45 13.14 -4.06
C ARG A 118 -11.09 11.67 -4.12
N LEU A 119 -10.83 11.05 -2.97
CA LEU A 119 -10.63 9.61 -2.90
C LEU A 119 -11.95 8.90 -3.14
N THR A 120 -11.96 7.96 -4.09
CA THR A 120 -13.15 7.15 -4.37
C THR A 120 -13.53 6.30 -3.15
N ASN A 121 -12.55 5.58 -2.58
CA ASN A 121 -12.74 4.69 -1.44
C ASN A 121 -11.51 4.72 -0.53
N ILE A 122 -11.75 4.58 0.77
CA ILE A 122 -10.71 4.35 1.77
C ILE A 122 -10.85 2.92 2.28
N LEU A 123 -9.83 2.10 2.04
CA LEU A 123 -9.80 0.69 2.45
C LEU A 123 -8.95 0.54 3.71
N ILE A 124 -9.56 0.03 4.78
CA ILE A 124 -8.84 -0.27 6.03
C ILE A 124 -8.56 -1.77 6.07
N PHE A 125 -7.27 -2.12 6.09
CA PHE A 125 -6.83 -3.50 6.19
C PHE A 125 -6.98 -4.02 7.62
N ASN A 126 -7.51 -5.24 7.76
CA ASN A 126 -7.49 -5.93 9.03
C ASN A 126 -6.08 -6.49 9.29
N PRO A 127 -5.65 -6.57 10.56
CA PRO A 127 -4.42 -7.28 10.91
C PRO A 127 -4.49 -8.74 10.46
N LEU A 128 -3.33 -9.32 10.14
CA LEU A 128 -3.25 -10.71 9.76
C LEU A 128 -3.64 -11.58 10.95
N ASN A 129 -4.48 -12.59 10.68
CA ASN A 129 -4.80 -13.62 11.65
C ASN A 129 -4.10 -14.92 11.26
N LYS A 130 -4.08 -15.89 12.18
CA LYS A 130 -3.43 -17.19 11.95
C LYS A 130 -3.94 -17.91 10.70
N ASN A 131 -5.24 -17.80 10.38
CA ASN A 131 -5.80 -18.43 9.19
C ASN A 131 -5.30 -17.76 7.91
N THR A 132 -5.22 -16.42 7.88
CA THR A 132 -4.65 -15.65 6.77
C THR A 132 -3.17 -15.97 6.60
N LEU A 133 -2.40 -16.08 7.68
CA LEU A 133 -0.99 -16.50 7.61
C LEU A 133 -0.82 -17.92 7.04
N LEU A 134 -1.71 -18.86 7.37
CA LEU A 134 -1.68 -20.20 6.77
C LEU A 134 -1.93 -20.17 5.26
N LEU A 135 -2.74 -19.23 4.77
CA LEU A 135 -2.96 -19.01 3.33
C LEU A 135 -1.72 -18.38 2.68
N ILE A 136 -1.12 -17.37 3.32
CA ILE A 136 0.12 -16.73 2.86
C ILE A 136 1.27 -17.74 2.79
N PHE A 137 1.42 -18.58 3.81
CA PHE A 137 2.39 -19.68 3.82
C PHE A 137 2.20 -20.59 2.59
N ASN A 138 0.97 -21.02 2.31
CA ASN A 138 0.68 -21.85 1.15
C ASN A 138 1.03 -21.16 -0.16
N LYS A 139 0.73 -19.86 -0.29
CA LYS A 139 1.08 -19.07 -1.47
C LYS A 139 2.59 -19.12 -1.73
N PHE A 140 3.40 -18.81 -0.71
CA PHE A 140 4.87 -18.82 -0.84
C PHE A 140 5.44 -20.21 -1.13
N ILE A 141 4.90 -21.26 -0.51
CA ILE A 141 5.33 -22.63 -0.80
C ILE A 141 5.01 -23.04 -2.23
N ASN A 142 3.85 -22.64 -2.75
CA ASN A 142 3.50 -22.89 -4.14
C ASN A 142 4.38 -22.11 -5.11
N GLU A 143 4.69 -20.86 -4.80
CA GLU A 143 5.62 -20.03 -5.59
C GLU A 143 7.03 -20.64 -5.61
N LEU A 144 7.51 -21.14 -4.46
CA LEU A 144 8.78 -21.84 -4.36
C LEU A 144 8.79 -23.12 -5.21
N LYS A 145 7.71 -23.92 -5.18
CA LYS A 145 7.57 -25.11 -6.04
C LYS A 145 7.62 -24.77 -7.52
N LEU A 146 6.94 -23.70 -7.93
CA LEU A 146 6.98 -23.22 -9.31
C LEU A 146 8.40 -22.77 -9.68
N ASN A 147 9.09 -22.03 -8.83
CA ASN A 147 10.46 -21.60 -9.09
C ASN A 147 11.44 -22.79 -9.22
N LEU A 148 11.27 -23.84 -8.42
CA LEU A 148 12.06 -25.07 -8.55
C LEU A 148 11.81 -25.77 -9.90
N SER A 149 10.55 -25.87 -10.34
CA SER A 149 10.23 -26.50 -11.62
C SER A 149 10.73 -25.67 -12.81
N PHE A 150 10.58 -24.35 -12.78
CA PHE A 150 11.12 -23.44 -13.80
C PHE A 150 12.64 -23.56 -13.93
N ASN A 151 13.34 -23.72 -12.80
CA ASN A 151 14.80 -23.90 -12.78
C ASN A 151 15.25 -25.35 -13.06
N LYS A 152 14.33 -26.24 -13.44
CA LYS A 152 14.59 -27.67 -13.73
C LYS A 152 15.23 -28.42 -12.55
N ILE A 153 15.01 -27.95 -11.33
CA ILE A 153 15.45 -28.62 -10.11
C ILE A 153 14.38 -29.64 -9.74
N ASN A 154 14.70 -30.93 -9.90
CA ASN A 154 13.73 -32.01 -9.75
C ASN A 154 13.54 -32.43 -8.28
N ILE A 155 13.12 -31.48 -7.44
CA ILE A 155 12.87 -31.68 -6.00
C ILE A 155 11.36 -31.61 -5.74
N MET A 156 10.81 -32.68 -5.18
CA MET A 156 9.41 -32.71 -4.75
C MET A 156 9.30 -32.26 -3.30
N LEU A 157 8.71 -31.09 -3.07
CA LEU A 157 8.60 -30.49 -1.74
C LEU A 157 7.23 -30.80 -1.12
N TYR A 158 7.23 -31.60 -0.06
CA TYR A 158 6.05 -31.92 0.74
C TYR A 158 6.20 -31.35 2.15
N ILE A 159 5.23 -30.53 2.58
CA ILE A 159 5.19 -29.97 3.93
C ILE A 159 3.99 -30.55 4.66
N ASN A 160 4.27 -31.23 5.77
CA ASN A 160 3.22 -31.74 6.64
C ASN A 160 2.44 -30.59 7.28
N ASN A 161 1.11 -30.71 7.34
CA ASN A 161 0.23 -29.75 7.99
C ASN A 161 0.66 -29.41 9.42
N LYS A 162 1.14 -30.37 10.21
CA LYS A 162 1.62 -30.12 11.58
C LYS A 162 2.79 -29.13 11.61
N VAL A 163 3.75 -29.28 10.69
CA VAL A 163 4.90 -28.38 10.56
C VAL A 163 4.44 -26.98 10.14
N LYS A 164 3.50 -26.90 9.20
CA LYS A 164 2.90 -25.64 8.76
C LYS A 164 2.24 -24.88 9.92
N TYR A 165 1.38 -25.54 10.70
CA TYR A 165 0.74 -24.92 11.86
C TYR A 165 1.76 -24.49 12.91
N PHE A 166 2.79 -25.30 13.13
CA PHE A 166 3.86 -24.99 14.07
C PHE A 166 4.65 -23.75 13.65
N LEU A 167 5.06 -23.66 12.39
CA LEU A 167 5.78 -22.51 11.84
C LEU A 167 4.94 -21.23 11.91
N VAL A 168 3.66 -21.29 11.52
CA VAL A 168 2.77 -20.13 11.62
C VAL A 168 2.57 -19.71 13.07
N LYS A 169 2.44 -20.66 14.01
CA LYS A 169 2.28 -20.33 15.44
C LYS A 169 3.52 -19.63 16.01
N LEU A 170 4.73 -20.05 15.62
CA LEU A 170 5.98 -19.43 16.05
C LEU A 170 6.21 -18.06 15.42
N ALA A 171 5.89 -17.93 14.13
CA ALA A 171 6.11 -16.70 13.37
C ALA A 171 5.03 -15.64 13.63
N TYR A 172 3.85 -16.02 14.12
CA TYR A 172 2.74 -15.10 14.32
C TYR A 172 3.10 -14.03 15.35
N ASN A 173 3.27 -12.79 14.86
CA ASN A 173 3.33 -11.61 15.68
C ASN A 173 2.24 -10.64 15.21
N PRO A 174 1.22 -10.35 16.03
CA PRO A 174 0.14 -9.42 15.68
C PRO A 174 0.65 -8.06 15.16
N LEU A 175 1.82 -7.60 15.63
CA LEU A 175 2.44 -6.33 15.24
C LEU A 175 2.94 -6.29 13.80
N TYR A 176 3.54 -7.39 13.35
CA TYR A 176 4.22 -7.46 12.05
C TYR A 176 3.38 -8.20 11.00
N GLY A 177 2.28 -8.81 11.45
CA GLY A 177 1.45 -9.69 10.64
C GLY A 177 1.90 -11.13 10.74
#